data_AF-A0A9Q3PLG7-F1
#
_entry.id   AF-A0A9Q3PLG7-F1
#
_cell.length_a   1.000
_cell.length_b   1.000
_cell.length_c   1.000
_cell.angle_alpha   90.00
_cell.angle_beta   90.00
_cell.angle_gamma   90.00
#
_symmetry.space_group_name_H-M   'P 1'
#
loop_
_entity.id
_entity.type
_entity.pdbx_description
1 polymer ?
#
loop_
_entity_poly.entity_id
_entity_poly.type
_entity_poly.pdbx_seq_one_letter_code
_entity_poly.pdbx_strand_id
1 'polypeptide(L)'
;MGEISITNINEKITFLKEHILAIVYNTNQFFTHLVKSDSETQKLKDGIIAHVEQIHKNVDPSPHMPKHSTPLTEEKPSVKGSLTPFLGENSISAKDIPKLEEWPTFSGEGEYNHIEIIRTIDMLQEDFHIPDEIVVVKFHSLFTRTTKKWYHKVRQEHGRHDWSLCKSEIITKWARDSWRFKMENAFESAIFNSDKDKPLAWFLKHKDRLSALHLDMHDSMINMKILRKCGGELENSIKCRCVEPFS
;
A
#
# COMPACT_ATOMS: atom_id res chain seq x y z
N MET A 1 9.07 57.77 -12.67
CA MET A 1 9.85 56.57 -12.30
C MET A 1 9.74 56.44 -10.80
N GLY A 2 8.98 55.44 -10.32
CA GLY A 2 8.63 55.32 -8.90
C GLY A 2 9.72 54.60 -8.13
N GLU A 3 10.30 55.27 -7.14
CA GLU A 3 11.13 54.65 -6.12
C GLU A 3 10.27 53.66 -5.32
N ILE A 4 10.45 52.37 -5.57
CA ILE A 4 9.98 51.33 -4.65
C ILE A 4 10.82 51.51 -3.38
N SER A 5 10.22 52.10 -2.36
CA SER A 5 10.90 52.44 -1.10
C SER A 5 11.49 51.19 -0.46
N ILE A 6 12.82 51.18 -0.25
CA ILE A 6 13.62 50.10 0.32
C ILE A 6 13.02 49.57 1.64
N THR A 7 12.30 50.42 2.36
CA THR A 7 11.56 50.07 3.58
C THR A 7 10.52 48.96 3.37
N ASN A 8 9.76 48.98 2.26
CA ASN A 8 8.74 47.98 1.95
C ASN A 8 9.35 46.59 1.67
N ILE A 9 10.56 46.57 1.10
CA ILE A 9 11.31 45.34 0.83
C ILE A 9 11.82 44.73 2.14
N ASN A 10 12.33 45.55 3.06
CA ASN A 10 12.81 45.09 4.37
C ASN A 10 11.69 44.55 5.26
N GLU A 11 10.50 45.14 5.21
CA GLU A 11 9.31 44.64 5.91
C GLU A 11 8.89 43.26 5.38
N LYS A 12 8.87 43.07 4.05
CA LYS A 12 8.58 41.77 3.43
C LYS A 12 9.61 40.70 3.77
N ILE A 13 10.89 41.06 3.79
CA ILE A 13 11.97 40.13 4.18
C ILE A 13 11.81 39.72 5.65
N THR A 14 11.48 40.66 6.53
CA THR A 14 11.25 40.38 7.96
C THR A 14 10.06 39.44 8.15
N PHE A 15 8.93 39.72 7.48
CA PHE A 15 7.75 38.88 7.51
C PHE A 15 8.03 37.45 7.01
N LEU A 16 8.78 37.31 5.91
CA LEU A 16 9.16 35.99 5.38
C LEU A 16 10.06 35.22 6.35
N LYS A 17 10.99 35.89 7.04
CA LYS A 17 11.85 35.26 8.05
C LYS A 17 11.05 34.72 9.22
N GLU A 18 10.11 35.49 9.75
CA GLU A 18 9.24 35.06 10.85
C GLU A 18 8.38 33.87 10.43
N HIS A 19 7.84 33.90 9.21
CA HIS A 19 7.02 32.82 8.69
C HIS A 19 7.82 31.52 8.48
N ILE A 20 9.06 31.62 7.98
CA ILE A 20 9.96 30.48 7.85
C ILE A 20 10.29 29.89 9.23
N LEU A 21 10.56 30.74 10.23
CA LEU A 21 10.84 30.28 11.60
C LEU A 21 9.63 29.55 12.21
N ALA A 22 8.42 30.05 11.99
CA ALA A 22 7.19 29.39 12.43
C ALA A 22 6.99 28.02 11.76
N ILE A 23 7.25 27.92 10.46
CA ILE A 23 7.19 26.63 9.73
C ILE A 23 8.21 25.64 10.30
N VAL A 24 9.46 26.07 10.51
CA VAL A 24 10.52 25.21 11.06
C VAL A 24 10.15 24.75 12.47
N TYR A 25 9.63 25.64 13.31
CA TYR A 25 9.20 25.30 14.67
C TYR A 25 8.06 24.26 14.67
N ASN A 26 7.01 24.48 13.87
CA ASN A 26 5.90 23.55 13.77
C ASN A 26 6.31 22.18 13.20
N THR A 27 7.22 22.18 12.23
CA THR A 27 7.78 20.96 11.66
C THR A 27 8.54 20.16 12.71
N ASN A 28 9.36 20.83 13.54
CA ASN A 28 10.08 20.18 14.62
C ASN A 28 9.14 19.62 15.70
N GLN A 29 8.06 20.34 16.05
CA GLN A 29 7.04 19.82 16.97
C GLN A 29 6.34 18.59 16.39
N PHE A 30 6.02 18.58 15.10
CA PHE A 30 5.43 17.41 14.46
C PHE A 30 6.38 16.20 14.52
N PHE A 31 7.68 16.39 14.25
CA PHE A 31 8.67 15.33 14.36
C PHE A 31 8.82 14.78 15.79
N THR A 32 8.79 15.63 16.82
CA THR A 32 8.87 15.14 18.21
C THR A 32 7.63 14.31 18.58
N HIS A 33 6.45 14.71 18.13
CA HIS A 33 5.23 13.93 18.31
C HIS A 33 5.29 12.58 17.57
N LEU A 34 5.84 12.55 16.36
CA LEU A 34 5.99 11.33 15.56
C LEU A 34 6.93 10.32 16.24
N VAL A 35 8.09 10.79 16.73
CA VAL A 35 9.05 9.95 17.48
C VAL A 35 8.44 9.39 18.77
N LYS A 36 7.64 10.20 19.47
CA LYS A 36 6.95 9.75 20.68
C LYS A 36 5.92 8.66 20.37
N SER A 37 5.13 8.85 19.31
CA SER A 37 4.14 7.87 18.87
C SER A 37 4.80 6.55 18.47
N ASP A 38 5.92 6.60 17.72
CA ASP A 38 6.67 5.41 17.35
C ASP A 38 7.18 4.64 18.58
N SER A 39 7.70 5.34 19.59
CA SER A 39 8.10 4.74 20.88
C SER A 39 6.94 4.07 21.61
N GLU A 40 5.75 4.66 21.60
CA GLU A 40 4.55 4.08 22.22
C GLU A 40 4.09 2.82 21.46
N THR A 41 4.13 2.84 20.13
CA THR A 41 3.81 1.64 19.33
C THR A 41 4.81 0.51 19.55
N GLN A 42 6.10 0.82 19.73
CA GLN A 42 7.11 -0.19 20.02
C GLN A 42 6.88 -0.83 21.40
N LYS A 43 6.56 -0.03 22.42
CA LYS A 43 6.20 -0.54 23.75
C LYS A 43 4.97 -1.46 23.71
N LEU A 44 3.98 -1.11 22.89
CA LEU A 44 2.79 -1.94 22.72
C LEU A 44 3.14 -3.28 22.04
N LYS A 45 3.97 -3.24 20.98
CA LYS A 45 4.47 -4.45 20.31
C LYS A 45 5.23 -5.36 21.28
N ASP A 46 6.16 -4.80 22.05
CA ASP A 46 6.94 -5.56 23.03
C ASP A 46 6.04 -6.18 24.12
N GLY A 47 5.00 -5.45 24.55
CA GLY A 47 4.01 -5.96 25.50
C GLY A 47 3.17 -7.12 24.96
N ILE A 48 2.77 -7.06 23.68
CA ILE A 48 2.04 -8.15 23.02
C ILE A 48 2.94 -9.39 22.90
N ILE A 49 4.19 -9.22 22.50
CA ILE A 49 5.16 -10.33 22.39
C ILE A 49 5.35 -11.01 23.75
N ALA A 50 5.57 -10.24 24.81
CA ALA A 50 5.73 -10.78 26.16
C ALA A 50 4.49 -11.56 26.64
N HIS A 51 3.29 -11.10 26.28
CA HIS A 51 2.05 -11.80 26.62
C HIS A 51 1.89 -13.13 25.87
N VAL A 52 2.23 -13.15 24.58
CA VAL A 52 2.21 -14.37 23.75
C VAL A 52 3.22 -15.41 24.28
N GLU A 53 4.40 -14.98 24.73
CA GLU A 53 5.38 -15.88 25.35
C GLU A 53 4.91 -16.47 26.69
N GLN A 54 4.16 -15.71 27.48
CA GLN A 54 3.54 -16.20 28.72
C GLN A 54 2.47 -17.26 28.44
N ILE A 55 1.66 -17.06 27.39
CA ILE A 55 0.64 -18.04 26.98
C ILE A 55 1.32 -19.35 26.53
N HIS A 56 2.39 -19.28 25.73
CA HIS A 56 3.12 -20.46 25.29
C HIS A 56 3.81 -21.23 26.44
N LYS A 57 4.23 -20.55 27.51
CA LYS A 57 4.81 -21.21 28.70
C LYS A 57 3.79 -21.88 29.62
N ASN A 58 2.52 -21.48 29.55
CA ASN A 58 1.43 -22.04 30.37
C ASN A 58 0.72 -23.24 29.71
N VAL A 59 1.15 -23.67 28.52
CA VAL A 59 0.69 -24.90 27.86
C VAL A 59 1.66 -26.03 28.24
N ASP A 60 1.35 -26.77 29.30
CA ASP A 60 2.10 -27.98 29.72
C ASP A 60 1.73 -29.17 28.81
N PRO A 61 2.65 -30.11 28.48
CA PRO A 61 2.40 -31.20 27.56
C PRO A 61 1.57 -32.29 28.25
N SER A 62 0.41 -32.61 27.67
CA SER A 62 -0.54 -33.60 28.21
C SER A 62 0.07 -35.02 28.27
N PRO A 63 -0.38 -35.89 29.22
CA PRO A 63 0.35 -37.06 29.67
C PRO A 63 0.18 -38.32 28.80
N HIS A 64 1.25 -39.11 28.81
CA HIS A 64 1.39 -40.48 28.33
C HIS A 64 0.21 -41.42 28.63
N MET A 65 -0.17 -42.27 27.66
CA MET A 65 -0.80 -43.59 27.84
C MET A 65 -0.38 -44.54 26.68
N PRO A 66 -0.51 -45.89 26.82
CA PRO A 66 0.63 -46.80 26.81
C PRO A 66 0.89 -47.53 25.48
N LYS A 67 2.14 -48.00 25.37
CA LYS A 67 2.68 -48.85 24.30
C LYS A 67 2.03 -50.24 24.34
N HIS A 68 1.45 -50.68 23.22
CA HIS A 68 1.24 -52.10 22.94
C HIS A 68 2.10 -52.53 21.74
N SER A 69 2.67 -53.72 21.88
CA SER A 69 3.83 -54.24 21.17
C SER A 69 3.49 -55.02 19.89
N THR A 70 4.31 -54.81 18.83
CA THR A 70 4.81 -55.76 17.77
C THR A 70 3.83 -56.58 16.89
N PRO A 71 4.26 -57.13 15.71
CA PRO A 71 5.56 -57.03 15.04
C PRO A 71 5.55 -56.71 13.53
N LEU A 72 6.75 -56.38 13.03
CA LEU A 72 7.16 -56.21 11.64
C LEU A 72 6.82 -57.42 10.74
N THR A 73 6.42 -57.13 9.50
CA THR A 73 6.73 -57.97 8.33
C THR A 73 7.01 -57.04 7.16
N GLU A 74 8.19 -57.20 6.57
CA GLU A 74 8.64 -56.53 5.35
C GLU A 74 7.82 -57.01 4.14
N GLU A 75 7.42 -56.09 3.26
CA GLU A 75 7.45 -56.28 1.81
C GLU A 75 7.27 -54.93 1.08
N LYS A 76 8.20 -54.61 0.16
CA LYS A 76 8.11 -53.52 -0.84
C LYS A 76 7.31 -54.05 -2.05
N PRO A 77 6.53 -53.25 -2.83
CA PRO A 77 7.14 -52.23 -3.70
C PRO A 77 6.28 -51.00 -4.11
N SER A 78 7.00 -49.91 -4.43
CA SER A 78 6.73 -48.88 -5.47
C SER A 78 5.31 -48.74 -6.08
N VAL A 79 4.56 -47.69 -5.71
CA VAL A 79 3.56 -47.04 -6.58
C VAL A 79 3.52 -45.52 -6.36
N LYS A 80 3.51 -44.78 -7.48
CA LYS A 80 3.35 -43.32 -7.60
C LYS A 80 2.04 -42.83 -6.98
N GLY A 81 2.05 -41.73 -6.23
CA GLY A 81 0.78 -41.05 -5.91
C GLY A 81 0.87 -39.94 -4.86
N SER A 82 0.60 -38.71 -5.31
CA SER A 82 -0.06 -37.62 -4.57
C SER A 82 0.63 -37.02 -3.33
N LEU A 83 1.27 -35.87 -3.54
CA LEU A 83 1.50 -34.87 -2.50
C LEU A 83 0.15 -34.31 -2.04
N THR A 84 -0.39 -34.79 -0.93
CA THR A 84 -1.39 -34.04 -0.16
C THR A 84 -0.65 -33.22 0.90
N PRO A 85 -0.67 -31.88 0.86
CA PRO A 85 -0.18 -31.09 1.98
C PRO A 85 -1.16 -31.22 3.15
N PHE A 86 -0.63 -31.62 4.31
CA PHE A 86 -1.23 -31.43 5.62
C PHE A 86 -1.64 -29.96 5.77
N LEU A 87 -2.93 -29.65 5.76
CA LEU A 87 -3.48 -28.42 6.35
C LEU A 87 -4.12 -28.81 7.69
N GLY A 88 -3.61 -28.22 8.78
CA GLY A 88 -4.22 -28.31 10.09
C GLY A 88 -5.62 -27.70 10.14
N GLU A 89 -6.43 -28.17 11.08
CA GLU A 89 -7.90 -28.05 11.20
C GLU A 89 -8.52 -26.64 11.35
N ASN A 90 -7.79 -25.56 11.06
CA ASN A 90 -8.37 -24.20 10.95
C ASN A 90 -8.32 -23.67 9.52
N SER A 91 -8.43 -24.55 8.52
CA SER A 91 -8.39 -24.16 7.11
C SER A 91 -9.67 -23.43 6.71
N ILE A 92 -9.57 -22.14 6.38
CA ILE A 92 -10.56 -21.46 5.53
C ILE A 92 -10.81 -22.39 4.34
N SER A 93 -12.06 -22.84 4.18
CA SER A 93 -12.42 -23.68 3.06
C SER A 93 -12.12 -22.90 1.80
N ALA A 94 -11.47 -23.52 0.81
CA ALA A 94 -11.14 -22.87 -0.47
C ALA A 94 -12.37 -22.28 -1.21
N LYS A 95 -13.59 -22.55 -0.71
CA LYS A 95 -14.87 -21.99 -1.15
C LYS A 95 -15.17 -20.57 -0.61
N ASP A 96 -14.55 -20.17 0.50
CA ASP A 96 -14.78 -18.86 1.16
C ASP A 96 -13.77 -17.79 0.72
N ILE A 97 -12.75 -18.20 -0.05
CA ILE A 97 -11.85 -17.30 -0.75
C ILE A 97 -12.63 -16.68 -1.91
N PRO A 98 -12.59 -15.33 -2.10
CA PRO A 98 -13.24 -14.67 -3.23
C PRO A 98 -12.98 -15.43 -4.53
N LYS A 99 -14.06 -15.76 -5.24
CA LYS A 99 -13.97 -16.50 -6.50
C LYS A 99 -13.08 -15.70 -7.46
N LEU A 100 -12.32 -16.44 -8.25
CA LEU A 100 -11.18 -16.04 -9.08
C LEU A 100 -11.37 -14.79 -9.98
N GLU A 101 -12.59 -14.26 -10.11
CA GLU A 101 -12.95 -13.12 -10.95
C GLU A 101 -12.77 -11.75 -10.26
N GLU A 102 -12.65 -11.69 -8.92
CA GLU A 102 -12.60 -10.41 -8.17
C GLU A 102 -11.20 -9.96 -7.80
N TRP A 103 -10.17 -10.76 -8.10
CA TRP A 103 -8.82 -10.39 -7.74
C TRP A 103 -8.19 -9.43 -8.76
N PRO A 104 -7.48 -8.38 -8.30
CA PRO A 104 -6.86 -7.38 -9.17
C PRO A 104 -5.73 -7.98 -10.02
N THR A 105 -5.63 -7.56 -11.29
CA THR A 105 -4.49 -7.91 -12.14
C THR A 105 -3.47 -6.78 -12.20
N PHE A 106 -2.17 -7.12 -12.12
CA PHE A 106 -1.08 -6.14 -12.18
C PHE A 106 -0.02 -6.54 -13.20
N SER A 107 0.17 -5.70 -14.21
CA SER A 107 1.12 -5.94 -15.32
C SER A 107 2.46 -5.22 -15.15
N GLY A 108 2.50 -4.14 -14.35
CA GLY A 108 3.69 -3.31 -14.15
C GLY A 108 4.15 -2.56 -15.41
N GLU A 109 3.30 -2.47 -16.44
CA GLU A 109 3.58 -1.84 -17.74
C GLU A 109 2.69 -0.60 -17.94
N GLY A 110 3.24 0.42 -18.60
CA GLY A 110 2.52 1.66 -18.89
C GLY A 110 2.36 2.57 -17.67
N GLU A 111 1.22 3.25 -17.60
CA GLU A 111 0.78 3.94 -16.38
C GLU A 111 0.10 2.91 -15.48
N TYR A 112 0.63 2.70 -14.27
CA TYR A 112 0.15 1.68 -13.35
C TYR A 112 0.08 2.24 -11.93
N ASN A 113 -0.81 1.70 -11.11
CA ASN A 113 -0.91 2.02 -9.68
C ASN A 113 -0.49 0.80 -8.85
N HIS A 114 0.78 0.77 -8.45
CA HIS A 114 1.32 -0.33 -7.63
C HIS A 114 0.85 -0.26 -6.17
N ILE A 115 0.26 0.86 -5.74
CA ILE A 115 -0.31 1.03 -4.40
C ILE A 115 -1.70 0.41 -4.33
N GLU A 116 -2.49 0.55 -5.39
CA GLU A 116 -3.84 -0.02 -5.47
C GLU A 116 -3.81 -1.54 -5.32
N ILE A 117 -2.92 -2.24 -6.04
CA ILE A 117 -2.76 -3.70 -5.90
C ILE A 117 -2.41 -4.10 -4.46
N ILE A 118 -1.54 -3.33 -3.77
CA ILE A 118 -1.17 -3.59 -2.38
C ILE A 118 -2.39 -3.36 -1.46
N ARG A 119 -3.08 -2.23 -1.59
CA ARG A 119 -4.27 -1.90 -0.80
C ARG A 119 -5.39 -2.91 -0.98
N THR A 120 -5.64 -3.34 -2.23
CA THR A 120 -6.68 -4.35 -2.50
C THR A 120 -6.34 -5.67 -1.84
N ILE A 121 -5.09 -6.13 -1.90
CA ILE A 121 -4.69 -7.36 -1.21
C ILE A 121 -4.78 -7.20 0.31
N ASP A 122 -4.40 -6.06 0.86
CA ASP A 122 -4.52 -5.76 2.30
C ASP A 122 -5.98 -5.83 2.77
N MET A 123 -6.90 -5.20 2.04
CA MET A 123 -8.34 -5.29 2.33
C MET A 123 -8.84 -6.74 2.24
N LEU A 124 -8.43 -7.50 1.24
CA LEU A 124 -8.83 -8.91 1.10
C LEU A 124 -8.30 -9.79 2.25
N GLN A 125 -7.10 -9.52 2.75
CA GLN A 125 -6.58 -10.22 3.92
C GLN A 125 -7.32 -9.85 5.20
N GLU A 126 -7.68 -8.58 5.36
CA GLU A 126 -8.42 -8.09 6.53
C GLU A 126 -9.85 -8.64 6.54
N ASP A 127 -10.56 -8.54 5.42
CA ASP A 127 -11.98 -8.91 5.29
C ASP A 127 -12.20 -10.44 5.35
N PHE A 128 -11.30 -11.22 4.77
CA PHE A 128 -11.45 -12.67 4.62
C PHE A 128 -10.42 -13.48 5.43
N HIS A 129 -9.60 -12.82 6.26
CA HIS A 129 -8.54 -13.46 7.06
C HIS A 129 -7.60 -14.37 6.26
N ILE A 130 -7.26 -13.96 5.03
CA ILE A 130 -6.50 -14.79 4.09
C ILE A 130 -5.03 -14.90 4.54
N PRO A 131 -4.51 -16.13 4.77
CA PRO A 131 -3.10 -16.33 5.11
C PRO A 131 -2.17 -15.91 3.98
N ASP A 132 -0.97 -15.46 4.33
CA ASP A 132 0.07 -15.05 3.38
C ASP A 132 0.38 -16.14 2.34
N GLU A 133 0.32 -17.41 2.72
CA GLU A 133 0.56 -18.54 1.80
C GLU A 133 -0.43 -18.55 0.63
N ILE A 134 -1.68 -18.18 0.89
CA ILE A 134 -2.73 -18.12 -0.14
C ILE A 134 -2.49 -16.92 -1.06
N VAL A 135 -2.16 -15.75 -0.50
CA VAL A 135 -1.83 -14.54 -1.25
C VAL A 135 -0.65 -14.80 -2.21
N VAL A 136 0.40 -15.45 -1.70
CA VAL A 136 1.60 -15.79 -2.47
C VAL A 136 1.30 -16.78 -3.60
N VAL A 137 0.43 -17.77 -3.37
CA VAL A 137 -0.04 -18.66 -4.43
C VAL A 137 -0.82 -17.89 -5.50
N LYS A 138 -1.64 -16.92 -5.08
CA LYS A 138 -2.43 -16.08 -5.99
C LYS A 138 -1.57 -15.15 -6.84
N PHE A 139 -0.36 -14.77 -6.44
CA PHE A 139 0.50 -13.93 -7.30
C PHE A 139 0.75 -14.49 -8.69
N HIS A 140 0.70 -15.82 -8.86
CA HIS A 140 0.82 -16.41 -10.19
C HIS A 140 -0.32 -16.01 -11.15
N SER A 141 -1.52 -15.74 -10.61
CA SER A 141 -2.69 -15.26 -11.35
C SER A 141 -2.82 -13.73 -11.33
N LEU A 142 -2.45 -13.05 -10.23
CA LEU A 142 -2.54 -11.58 -10.14
C LEU A 142 -1.54 -10.90 -11.07
N PHE A 143 -0.32 -11.42 -11.13
CA PHE A 143 0.74 -10.82 -11.91
C PHE A 143 0.67 -11.29 -13.36
N THR A 144 0.73 -10.32 -14.25
CA THR A 144 0.73 -10.55 -15.70
C THR A 144 2.01 -9.99 -16.33
N ARG A 145 2.32 -10.42 -17.56
CA ARG A 145 3.40 -9.87 -18.39
C ARG A 145 4.76 -9.76 -17.69
N THR A 146 5.36 -8.56 -17.62
CA THR A 146 6.68 -8.32 -17.02
C THR A 146 6.69 -8.55 -15.51
N THR A 147 5.61 -8.19 -14.80
CA THR A 147 5.46 -8.48 -13.36
C THR A 147 5.50 -9.97 -13.08
N LYS A 148 4.82 -10.79 -13.89
CA LYS A 148 4.85 -12.25 -13.73
C LYS A 148 6.26 -12.82 -13.85
N LYS A 149 7.01 -12.37 -14.87
CA LYS A 149 8.41 -12.80 -15.09
C LYS A 149 9.33 -12.39 -13.95
N TRP A 150 9.17 -11.16 -13.44
CA TRP A 150 9.92 -10.68 -12.28
C TRP A 150 9.63 -11.52 -11.03
N TYR A 151 8.35 -11.79 -10.75
CA TYR A 151 7.96 -12.54 -9.55
C TYR A 151 8.52 -13.96 -9.56
N HIS A 152 8.53 -14.62 -10.71
CA HIS A 152 9.15 -15.93 -10.86
C HIS A 152 10.65 -15.91 -10.52
N LYS A 153 11.37 -14.86 -10.91
CA LYS A 153 12.79 -14.68 -10.57
C LYS A 153 12.98 -14.47 -9.06
N VAL A 154 12.22 -13.55 -8.47
CA VAL A 154 12.28 -13.26 -7.02
C VAL A 154 11.97 -14.50 -6.18
N ARG A 155 11.02 -15.33 -6.61
CA ARG A 155 10.67 -16.60 -5.95
C ARG A 155 11.77 -17.67 -6.09
N GLN A 156 12.49 -17.71 -7.20
CA GLN A 156 13.63 -18.62 -7.38
C GLN A 156 14.82 -18.23 -6.49
N GLU A 157 15.07 -16.93 -6.31
CA GLU A 157 16.22 -16.42 -5.56
C GLU A 157 16.04 -16.50 -4.04
N HIS A 158 14.83 -16.28 -3.53
CA HIS A 158 14.57 -16.11 -2.09
C HIS A 158 13.60 -17.14 -1.50
N GLY A 159 12.99 -18.01 -2.31
CA GLY A 159 12.09 -19.07 -1.83
C GLY A 159 10.66 -18.60 -1.52
N ARG A 160 10.10 -19.05 -0.38
CA ARG A 160 8.77 -18.62 0.08
C ARG A 160 8.89 -17.24 0.74
N HIS A 161 8.04 -16.33 0.30
CA HIS A 161 7.93 -14.97 0.83
C HIS A 161 6.67 -14.85 1.67
N ASP A 162 6.73 -14.11 2.76
CA ASP A 162 5.55 -13.55 3.42
C ASP A 162 5.03 -12.35 2.62
N TRP A 163 3.81 -11.91 2.91
CA TRP A 163 3.20 -10.80 2.19
C TRP A 163 3.96 -9.49 2.45
N SER A 164 4.46 -9.29 3.67
CA SER A 164 5.26 -8.13 4.05
C SER A 164 6.50 -7.93 3.16
N LEU A 165 7.28 -9.01 2.92
CA LEU A 165 8.42 -8.96 2.01
C LEU A 165 7.99 -8.74 0.55
N CYS A 166 6.86 -9.33 0.14
CA CYS A 166 6.34 -9.10 -1.21
C CYS A 166 5.95 -7.62 -1.42
N LYS A 167 5.35 -6.95 -0.43
CA LYS A 167 5.05 -5.51 -0.51
C LYS A 167 6.31 -4.69 -0.71
N SER A 168 7.35 -4.93 0.10
CA SER A 168 8.59 -4.16 0.03
C SER A 168 9.29 -4.36 -1.32
N GLU A 169 9.28 -5.57 -1.85
CA GLU A 169 9.79 -5.91 -3.18
C GLU A 169 9.00 -5.22 -4.30
N ILE A 170 7.66 -5.18 -4.20
CA ILE A 170 6.81 -4.47 -5.17
C ILE A 170 7.13 -2.97 -5.16
N ILE A 171 7.17 -2.36 -3.98
CA ILE A 171 7.50 -0.92 -3.84
C ILE A 171 8.90 -0.66 -4.40
N THR A 172 9.90 -1.47 -4.02
CA THR A 172 11.28 -1.32 -4.51
C THR A 172 11.36 -1.41 -6.03
N LYS A 173 10.61 -2.34 -6.64
CA LYS A 173 10.65 -2.58 -8.08
C LYS A 173 9.90 -1.52 -8.89
N TRP A 174 8.74 -1.07 -8.42
CA TRP A 174 7.80 -0.25 -9.20
C TRP A 174 7.63 1.19 -8.71
N ALA A 175 8.03 1.52 -7.49
CA ALA A 175 8.06 2.89 -6.95
C ALA A 175 9.40 3.60 -7.18
N ARG A 176 10.13 3.24 -8.26
CA ARG A 176 11.44 3.83 -8.58
C ARG A 176 11.31 5.33 -8.89
N ASP A 177 12.33 6.12 -8.56
CA ASP A 177 12.34 7.57 -8.81
C ASP A 177 12.10 7.94 -10.28
N SER A 178 12.65 7.13 -11.20
CA SER A 178 12.39 7.31 -12.64
C SER A 178 10.91 7.14 -13.02
N TRP A 179 10.16 6.29 -12.32
CA TRP A 179 8.72 6.15 -12.52
C TRP A 179 7.97 7.32 -11.87
N ARG A 180 8.35 7.71 -10.64
CA ARG A 180 7.77 8.89 -9.95
C ARG A 180 7.87 10.14 -10.81
N PHE A 181 9.08 10.43 -11.29
CA PHE A 181 9.34 11.55 -12.20
C PHE A 181 8.48 11.49 -13.47
N LYS A 182 8.33 10.31 -14.08
CA LYS A 182 7.47 10.14 -15.27
C LYS A 182 6.00 10.43 -14.96
N MET A 183 5.48 9.94 -13.83
CA MET A 183 4.09 10.17 -13.44
C MET A 183 3.85 11.64 -13.08
N GLU A 184 4.75 12.26 -12.32
CA GLU A 184 4.69 13.69 -11.99
C GLU A 184 4.66 14.52 -13.27
N ASN A 185 5.60 14.29 -14.18
CA ASN A 185 5.69 15.06 -15.43
C ASN A 185 4.47 14.84 -16.33
N ALA A 186 3.93 13.61 -16.35
CA ALA A 186 2.70 13.29 -17.07
C ALA A 186 1.46 13.97 -16.46
N PHE A 187 1.43 14.21 -15.14
CA PHE A 187 0.38 14.98 -14.48
C PHE A 187 0.56 16.47 -14.71
N GLU A 188 1.78 16.98 -14.59
CA GLU A 188 2.05 18.40 -14.70
C GLU A 188 1.76 18.94 -16.10
N SER A 189 2.09 18.17 -17.14
CA SER A 189 1.80 18.51 -18.53
C SER A 189 0.34 18.27 -18.96
N ALA A 190 -0.46 17.61 -18.14
CA ALA A 190 -1.85 17.32 -18.49
C ALA A 190 -2.75 18.54 -18.23
N ILE A 191 -3.51 18.94 -19.25
CA ILE A 191 -4.55 19.96 -19.17
C ILE A 191 -5.83 19.32 -19.73
N PHE A 192 -6.93 19.44 -18.99
CA PHE A 192 -8.21 18.89 -19.44
C PHE A 192 -8.72 19.66 -20.66
N ASN A 193 -9.23 18.93 -21.65
CA ASN A 193 -9.83 19.50 -22.85
C ASN A 193 -11.24 18.93 -23.04
N SER A 194 -12.26 19.79 -22.98
CA SER A 194 -13.68 19.39 -23.08
C SER A 194 -14.05 18.70 -24.40
N ASP A 195 -13.32 18.99 -25.48
CA ASP A 195 -13.61 18.46 -26.82
C ASP A 195 -12.96 17.10 -27.06
N LYS A 196 -11.90 16.78 -26.30
CA LYS A 196 -11.08 15.57 -26.48
C LYS A 196 -11.25 14.57 -25.35
N ASP A 197 -11.41 15.06 -24.13
CA ASP A 197 -11.36 14.25 -22.91
C ASP A 197 -12.76 13.96 -22.38
N LYS A 198 -13.00 12.70 -22.01
CA LYS A 198 -14.19 12.32 -21.24
C LYS A 198 -13.95 12.69 -19.77
N PRO A 199 -14.77 13.57 -19.15
CA PRO A 199 -14.49 14.11 -17.81
C PRO A 199 -14.19 13.06 -16.76
N LEU A 200 -15.04 12.03 -16.64
CA LEU A 200 -14.90 10.98 -15.63
C LEU A 200 -13.63 10.14 -15.84
N ALA A 201 -13.37 9.69 -17.07
CA ALA A 201 -12.20 8.88 -17.37
C ALA A 201 -10.89 9.65 -17.16
N TRP A 202 -10.89 10.94 -17.51
CA TRP A 202 -9.75 11.83 -17.31
C TRP A 202 -9.51 12.08 -15.82
N PHE A 203 -10.56 12.35 -15.05
CA PHE A 203 -10.49 12.54 -13.61
C PHE A 203 -9.96 11.29 -12.89
N LEU A 204 -10.54 10.12 -13.17
CA LEU A 204 -10.12 8.85 -12.55
C LEU A 204 -8.65 8.54 -12.87
N LYS A 205 -8.24 8.72 -14.13
CA LYS A 205 -6.84 8.53 -14.54
C LYS A 205 -5.86 9.36 -13.69
N HIS A 206 -6.17 10.64 -13.46
CA HIS A 206 -5.29 11.50 -12.66
C HIS A 206 -5.44 11.27 -11.15
N LYS A 207 -6.61 10.84 -10.68
CA LYS A 207 -6.80 10.38 -9.31
C LYS A 207 -5.90 9.19 -9.03
N ASP A 208 -5.95 8.15 -9.87
CA ASP A 208 -5.12 6.94 -9.71
C ASP A 208 -3.63 7.29 -9.71
N ARG A 209 -3.21 8.16 -10.64
CA ARG A 209 -1.83 8.65 -10.73
C ARG A 209 -1.37 9.38 -9.47
N LEU A 210 -2.18 10.29 -8.95
CA LEU A 210 -1.84 11.06 -7.75
C LEU A 210 -1.89 10.20 -6.49
N SER A 211 -2.85 9.28 -6.38
CA SER A 211 -2.93 8.33 -5.26
C SER A 211 -1.73 7.37 -5.23
N ALA A 212 -1.15 7.04 -6.39
CA ALA A 212 0.07 6.23 -6.48
C ALA A 212 1.35 7.03 -6.14
N LEU A 213 1.34 8.36 -6.35
CA LEU A 213 2.46 9.26 -6.05
C LEU A 213 2.46 9.74 -4.60
N HIS A 214 1.28 9.97 -4.03
CA HIS A 214 1.10 10.59 -2.72
C HIS A 214 0.23 9.71 -1.83
N LEU A 215 0.89 8.84 -1.06
CA LEU A 215 0.22 7.90 -0.15
C LEU A 215 -0.57 8.61 0.97
N ASP A 216 -0.05 9.74 1.45
CA ASP A 216 -0.57 10.46 2.62
C ASP A 216 -1.46 11.65 2.24
N MET A 217 -1.72 11.85 0.95
CA MET A 217 -2.53 12.98 0.49
C MET A 217 -4.02 12.66 0.59
N HIS A 218 -4.76 13.51 1.28
CA HIS A 218 -6.21 13.38 1.38
C HIS A 218 -6.90 13.54 0.02
N ASP A 219 -7.98 12.79 -0.18
CA ASP A 219 -8.78 12.77 -1.42
C ASP A 219 -9.24 14.17 -1.85
N SER A 220 -9.63 15.04 -0.91
CA SER A 220 -10.01 16.42 -1.24
C SER A 220 -8.87 17.22 -1.88
N MET A 221 -7.62 17.01 -1.43
CA MET A 221 -6.45 17.67 -2.00
C MET A 221 -6.11 17.12 -3.39
N ILE A 222 -6.23 15.79 -3.57
CA ILE A 222 -6.10 15.15 -4.88
C ILE A 222 -7.12 15.75 -5.86
N ASN A 223 -8.39 15.80 -5.46
CA ASN A 223 -9.47 16.36 -6.27
C ASN A 223 -9.19 17.82 -6.63
N MET A 224 -8.74 18.63 -5.68
CA MET A 224 -8.39 20.04 -5.94
C MET A 224 -7.20 20.19 -6.90
N LYS A 225 -6.17 19.35 -6.80
CA LYS A 225 -5.06 19.34 -7.77
C LYS A 225 -5.56 19.03 -9.18
N ILE A 226 -6.45 18.06 -9.33
CA ILE A 226 -7.04 17.69 -10.62
C ILE A 226 -7.90 18.82 -11.18
N LEU A 227 -8.74 19.45 -10.33
CA LEU A 227 -9.60 20.57 -10.74
C LEU A 227 -8.80 21.77 -11.27
N ARG A 228 -7.63 22.07 -10.70
CA ARG A 228 -6.74 23.14 -11.19
C ARG A 228 -6.23 22.89 -12.61
N LYS A 229 -6.17 21.62 -13.04
CA LYS A 229 -5.78 21.25 -14.41
C LYS A 229 -6.95 21.37 -15.40
N CYS A 230 -8.17 21.65 -14.93
CA CYS A 230 -9.32 21.95 -15.79
C CYS A 230 -9.37 23.40 -16.26
N GLY A 231 -8.87 24.34 -15.45
CA GLY A 231 -8.85 25.78 -15.77
C GLY A 231 -10.24 26.42 -15.95
N GLY A 232 -10.25 27.75 -16.05
CA GLY A 232 -11.39 28.53 -16.55
C GLY A 232 -12.68 28.48 -15.70
N GLU A 233 -13.83 28.50 -16.39
CA GLU A 233 -15.19 28.56 -15.80
C GLU A 233 -15.53 27.34 -14.94
N LEU A 234 -14.98 26.15 -15.21
CA LEU A 234 -15.31 24.94 -14.47
C LEU A 234 -14.71 24.94 -13.07
N GLU A 235 -13.44 25.34 -12.93
CA GLU A 235 -12.80 25.51 -11.62
C GLU A 235 -13.53 26.56 -10.78
N ASN A 236 -13.90 27.69 -11.40
CA ASN A 236 -14.65 28.76 -10.74
C ASN A 236 -16.07 28.31 -10.37
N SER A 237 -16.78 27.63 -11.27
CA SER A 237 -18.16 27.13 -11.03
C SER A 237 -18.22 26.11 -9.90
N ILE A 238 -17.22 25.23 -9.78
CA ILE A 238 -17.15 24.24 -8.71
C ILE A 238 -16.77 24.91 -7.39
N LYS A 239 -15.75 25.78 -7.38
CA LYS A 239 -15.38 26.55 -6.17
C LYS A 239 -16.56 27.36 -5.64
N CYS A 240 -17.33 28.02 -6.51
CA CYS A 240 -18.50 28.80 -6.11
C CYS A 240 -19.65 27.94 -5.55
N ARG A 241 -19.77 26.66 -5.91
CA ARG A 241 -20.80 25.74 -5.40
C ARG A 241 -20.37 24.94 -4.17
N CYS A 242 -19.07 24.77 -3.95
CA CYS A 242 -18.51 24.12 -2.76
C CYS A 242 -18.38 25.06 -1.54
N VAL A 243 -18.78 26.34 -1.66
CA VAL A 243 -18.97 27.22 -0.50
C VAL A 243 -20.32 26.89 0.13
N GLU A 244 -20.39 25.84 0.95
CA GLU A 244 -21.39 25.80 2.02
C GLU A 244 -20.85 26.49 3.27
N PRO A 245 -21.70 27.20 4.03
CA PRO A 245 -21.28 28.13 5.05
C PRO A 245 -20.86 27.37 6.31
N PHE A 246 -19.57 27.45 6.65
CA PHE A 246 -19.17 27.23 8.04
C PHE A 246 -19.65 28.44 8.84
N SER A 247 -20.85 28.32 9.43
CA SER A 247 -21.24 29.05 10.64
C SER A 247 -20.88 28.21 11.86
#